data_AF-A0ABD5F1B6-F1
#
_entry.id   AF-A0ABD5F1B6-F1
#
_cell.length_a   1.000
_cell.length_b   1.000
_cell.length_c   1.000
_cell.angle_alpha   90.00
_cell.angle_beta   90.00
_cell.angle_gamma   90.00
#
_symmetry.space_group_name_H-M   'P 1'
#
loop_
_entity.id
_entity.type
_entity.pdbx_description
1 polymer ?
#
loop_
_entity_poly.entity_id
_entity_poly.type
_entity_poly.pdbx_seq_one_letter_code
_entity_poly.pdbx_strand_id
1 'polypeptide(L)'
;MEREHDRPAALDHPRAPRRPRGIPYFEKYAWLFMRFSGLALVFLALGHLFIMLMWQDGVYRIDFNYVAQRWASPFWQIWDMALLWLAMIHGANGLRTIIGDYARKNAPAAPACALPSRPVRASVPPC
;
A
#
# COMPACT_ATOMS: atom_id res chain seq x y z
N MET A 1 -6.62 -0.36 30.65
CA MET A 1 -5.62 -1.32 30.17
C MET A 1 -4.79 -0.63 29.10
N GLU A 2 -3.60 -0.18 29.45
CA GLU A 2 -2.66 0.47 28.51
C GLU A 2 -1.97 -0.62 27.70
N ARG A 3 -2.08 -0.59 26.36
CA ARG A 3 -1.56 -1.63 25.46
C ARG A 3 -0.13 -1.35 25.00
N GLU A 4 0.26 -0.09 24.93
CA GLU A 4 1.55 0.44 24.48
C GLU A 4 1.70 1.88 25.00
N HIS A 5 2.92 2.31 25.32
CA HIS A 5 3.17 3.63 25.92
C HIS A 5 2.69 4.80 25.05
N ASP A 6 2.70 4.63 23.72
CA ASP A 6 2.31 5.65 22.75
C ASP A 6 0.82 5.63 22.37
N ARG A 7 0.02 4.73 22.96
CA ARG A 7 -1.42 4.57 22.66
C ARG A 7 -2.27 4.96 23.88
N PRO A 8 -2.84 6.19 23.93
CA PRO A 8 -3.64 6.61 25.08
C PRO A 8 -4.84 5.68 25.28
N ALA A 9 -5.01 5.17 26.50
CA ALA A 9 -6.06 4.20 26.84
C ALA A 9 -7.50 4.72 26.55
N ALA A 10 -7.67 6.04 26.44
CA ALA A 10 -8.93 6.68 26.05
C ALA A 10 -9.35 6.42 24.60
N LEU A 11 -8.42 6.10 23.68
CA LEU A 11 -8.74 5.78 22.28
C LEU A 11 -9.57 4.50 22.13
N ASP A 12 -9.34 3.53 23.00
CA ASP A 12 -9.99 2.22 22.96
C ASP A 12 -11.19 2.13 23.92
N HIS A 13 -11.65 3.26 24.46
CA HIS A 13 -12.75 3.29 25.42
C HIS A 13 -14.08 2.87 24.75
N PRO A 14 -14.87 1.94 25.33
CA PRO A 14 -16.07 1.40 24.69
C PRO A 14 -17.14 2.43 24.32
N ARG A 15 -17.18 3.55 25.06
CA ARG A 15 -18.12 4.66 24.85
C ARG A 15 -17.54 5.85 24.06
N ALA A 16 -16.30 5.77 23.59
CA ALA A 16 -15.71 6.86 22.83
C ALA A 16 -16.32 6.95 21.40
N PRO A 17 -16.60 8.15 20.88
CA PRO A 17 -17.05 8.32 19.51
C PRO A 17 -15.94 7.93 18.53
N ARG A 18 -16.20 6.91 17.68
CA ARG A 18 -15.26 6.49 16.64
C ARG A 18 -15.37 7.45 15.45
N ARG A 19 -14.32 8.24 15.22
CA ARG A 19 -14.18 9.08 14.02
C ARG A 19 -13.24 8.38 13.03
N PRO A 20 -13.46 8.53 11.70
CA PRO A 20 -12.52 8.01 10.70
C PRO A 20 -11.12 8.57 10.96
N ARG A 21 -10.11 7.69 11.06
CA ARG A 21 -8.71 8.07 11.21
C ARG A 21 -7.99 7.83 9.88
N GLY A 22 -7.92 8.86 9.04
CA GLY A 22 -7.25 8.76 7.74
C GLY A 22 -7.61 9.90 6.78
N ILE A 23 -7.02 9.85 5.59
CA ILE A 23 -7.34 10.77 4.50
C ILE A 23 -8.76 10.45 4.00
N PRO A 24 -9.68 11.43 3.92
CA PRO A 24 -11.03 11.17 3.47
C PRO A 24 -11.02 10.62 2.04
N TYR A 25 -11.91 9.66 1.74
CA TYR A 25 -12.08 9.00 0.44
C TYR A 25 -10.90 8.13 -0.06
N PHE A 26 -9.73 8.16 0.57
CA PHE A 26 -8.55 7.43 0.11
C PHE A 26 -8.78 5.92 0.09
N GLU A 27 -9.41 5.36 1.13
CA GLU A 27 -9.73 3.93 1.22
C GLU A 27 -10.67 3.49 0.10
N LYS A 28 -11.63 4.35 -0.29
CA LYS A 28 -12.53 4.09 -1.41
C LYS A 28 -11.76 4.00 -2.73
N TYR A 29 -10.87 4.96 -3.00
CA TYR A 29 -10.07 4.96 -4.22
C TYR A 29 -9.05 3.81 -4.24
N ALA A 30 -8.39 3.51 -3.11
CA ALA A 30 -7.47 2.39 -3.00
C ALA A 30 -8.20 1.05 -3.22
N TRP A 31 -9.39 0.89 -2.64
CA TRP A 31 -10.22 -0.29 -2.87
C TRP A 31 -10.57 -0.43 -4.35
N LEU A 32 -11.07 0.63 -4.97
CA LEU A 32 -11.49 0.63 -6.37
C LEU A 32 -10.31 0.35 -7.31
N PHE A 33 -9.15 0.97 -7.03
CA PHE A 33 -7.91 0.74 -7.75
C PHE A 33 -7.52 -0.73 -7.73
N MET A 34 -7.54 -1.42 -6.59
CA MET A 34 -7.18 -2.84 -6.51
C MET A 34 -8.06 -3.73 -7.41
N ARG A 35 -9.33 -3.37 -7.64
CA ARG A 35 -10.24 -4.16 -8.49
C ARG A 35 -9.94 -3.94 -9.97
N PHE A 36 -9.90 -2.67 -10.38
CA PHE A 36 -9.65 -2.33 -11.78
C PHE A 36 -8.23 -2.68 -12.23
N SER A 37 -7.22 -2.40 -11.40
CA SER A 37 -5.83 -2.78 -11.68
C SER A 37 -5.66 -4.29 -11.69
N GLY A 38 -6.34 -5.04 -10.81
CA GLY A 38 -6.33 -6.50 -10.83
C GLY A 38 -6.87 -7.06 -12.14
N LEU A 39 -8.02 -6.55 -12.60
CA LEU A 39 -8.59 -6.98 -13.88
C LEU A 39 -7.68 -6.63 -15.07
N ALA A 40 -7.11 -5.43 -15.10
CA ALA A 40 -6.16 -5.05 -16.14
C ALA A 40 -4.89 -5.94 -16.09
N LEU A 41 -4.38 -6.24 -14.90
CA LEU A 41 -3.22 -7.09 -14.69
C LEU A 41 -3.45 -8.53 -15.14
N VAL A 42 -4.68 -9.07 -15.06
CA VAL A 42 -4.97 -10.39 -15.62
C VAL A 42 -4.65 -10.43 -17.12
N PHE A 43 -5.10 -9.43 -17.89
CA PHE A 43 -4.81 -9.37 -19.33
C PHE A 43 -3.33 -9.07 -19.62
N LEU A 44 -2.76 -8.10 -18.91
CA LEU A 44 -1.38 -7.66 -19.11
C LEU A 44 -0.38 -8.76 -18.73
N ALA A 45 -0.53 -9.37 -17.55
CA ALA A 45 0.39 -10.37 -17.04
C ALA A 45 0.23 -11.71 -17.76
N LEU A 46 -1.00 -12.19 -18.00
CA LEU A 46 -1.20 -13.43 -18.75
C LEU A 46 -0.78 -13.26 -20.22
N GLY A 47 -1.08 -12.13 -20.85
CA GLY A 47 -0.62 -11.83 -22.20
C GLY A 47 0.91 -11.78 -22.28
N HIS A 48 1.56 -11.17 -21.29
CA HIS A 48 3.03 -11.15 -21.18
C HIS A 48 3.60 -12.56 -21.01
N LEU A 49 3.07 -13.37 -20.08
CA LEU A 49 3.51 -14.76 -19.88
C LEU A 49 3.28 -15.63 -21.12
N PHE A 50 2.13 -15.49 -21.78
CA PHE A 50 1.78 -16.25 -22.98
C PHE A 50 2.75 -15.98 -24.12
N ILE A 51 3.01 -14.70 -24.44
CA ILE A 51 3.90 -14.36 -25.55
C ILE A 51 5.36 -14.71 -25.27
N MET A 52 5.78 -14.68 -24.01
CA MET A 52 7.15 -15.02 -23.62
C MET A 52 7.39 -16.53 -23.54
N LEU A 53 6.43 -17.30 -23.03
CA LEU A 53 6.65 -18.72 -22.71
C LEU A 53 6.02 -19.69 -23.70
N MET A 54 4.86 -19.36 -24.28
CA MET A 54 4.07 -20.31 -25.08
C MET A 54 4.08 -20.00 -26.57
N TRP A 55 4.41 -18.77 -26.97
CA TRP A 55 4.44 -18.38 -28.37
C TRP A 55 5.75 -18.81 -29.04
N GLN A 56 5.64 -19.54 -30.16
CA GLN A 56 6.76 -20.09 -30.94
C GLN A 56 7.67 -21.00 -30.08
N ASP A 57 8.96 -20.64 -29.92
CA ASP A 57 9.96 -21.40 -29.15
C ASP A 57 10.12 -20.93 -27.69
N GLY A 58 9.17 -20.14 -27.18
CA GLY A 58 9.12 -19.72 -25.78
C GLY A 58 10.43 -19.06 -25.32
N VAL A 59 11.04 -19.59 -24.24
CA VAL A 59 12.28 -19.06 -23.64
C VAL A 59 13.51 -19.28 -24.52
N TYR A 60 13.52 -20.31 -25.39
CA TYR A 60 14.70 -20.69 -26.16
C TYR A 60 15.06 -19.69 -27.27
N ARG A 61 14.14 -18.79 -27.62
CA ARG A 61 14.35 -17.71 -28.60
C ARG A 61 14.60 -16.33 -27.97
N ILE A 62 14.61 -16.22 -26.63
CA ILE A 62 14.76 -14.93 -25.96
C ILE A 62 16.25 -14.58 -25.90
N ASP A 63 16.68 -13.72 -26.82
CA ASP A 63 18.00 -13.10 -26.83
C ASP A 63 17.89 -11.56 -26.77
N PHE A 64 19.03 -10.86 -26.69
CA PHE A 64 19.05 -9.40 -26.68
C PHE A 64 18.40 -8.80 -27.95
N ASN A 65 18.60 -9.44 -29.10
CA ASN A 65 18.05 -8.96 -30.37
C ASN A 65 16.52 -9.03 -30.38
N TYR A 66 15.94 -10.09 -29.83
CA TYR A 66 14.49 -10.25 -29.67
C TYR A 66 13.89 -9.13 -28.81
N VAL A 67 14.53 -8.81 -27.67
CA VAL A 67 14.07 -7.70 -26.81
C VAL A 67 14.20 -6.36 -27.54
N ALA A 68 15.32 -6.11 -28.21
CA ALA A 68 15.55 -4.87 -28.96
C ALA A 68 14.54 -4.68 -30.10
N GLN A 69 14.25 -5.73 -30.87
CA GLN A 69 13.25 -5.68 -31.95
C GLN A 69 11.84 -5.49 -31.40
N ARG A 70 11.49 -6.13 -30.28
CA ARG A 70 10.20 -5.94 -29.62
C ARG A 70 10.05 -4.51 -29.11
N TRP A 71 11.06 -3.98 -28.44
CA TRP A 71 11.07 -2.61 -27.91
C TRP A 71 11.21 -1.54 -28.99
N ALA A 72 11.53 -1.88 -30.24
CA ALA A 72 11.46 -0.93 -31.35
C ALA A 72 10.02 -0.48 -31.66
N SER A 73 9.00 -1.26 -31.27
CA SER A 73 7.60 -0.88 -31.44
C SER A 73 7.06 -0.16 -30.18
N PRO A 74 6.40 1.00 -30.35
CA PRO A 74 5.84 1.76 -29.22
C PRO A 74 4.73 1.01 -28.48
N PHE A 75 4.06 0.06 -29.14
CA PHE A 75 3.04 -0.77 -28.50
C PHE A 75 3.61 -1.60 -27.34
N TRP A 76 4.76 -2.26 -27.55
CA TRP A 76 5.38 -3.10 -26.53
C TRP A 76 6.00 -2.29 -25.40
N GLN A 77 6.51 -1.10 -25.69
CA GLN A 77 6.99 -0.17 -24.67
C GLN A 77 5.86 0.23 -23.71
N ILE A 78 4.69 0.62 -24.25
CA ILE A 78 3.52 0.98 -23.43
C ILE A 78 3.02 -0.22 -22.65
N TRP A 79 2.97 -1.41 -23.26
CA TRP A 79 2.55 -2.65 -22.60
C TRP A 79 3.42 -2.98 -21.38
N ASP A 80 4.75 -3.05 -21.56
CA ASP A 80 5.67 -3.41 -20.48
C ASP A 80 5.72 -2.30 -19.40
N MET A 81 5.62 -1.03 -19.80
CA MET A 81 5.52 0.09 -18.86
C MET A 81 4.23 0.03 -18.03
N ALA A 82 3.08 -0.21 -18.67
CA ALA A 82 1.80 -0.34 -17.98
C ALA A 82 1.81 -1.55 -17.03
N LEU A 83 2.36 -2.68 -17.46
CA LEU A 83 2.53 -3.88 -16.62
C LEU A 83 3.38 -3.55 -15.39
N LEU A 84 4.54 -2.90 -15.56
CA LEU A 84 5.43 -2.53 -14.47
C LEU A 84 4.74 -1.64 -13.44
N TRP A 85 4.15 -0.52 -13.89
CA TRP A 85 3.51 0.45 -13.01
C TRP A 85 2.30 -0.14 -12.28
N LEU A 86 1.42 -0.84 -12.99
CA LEU A 86 0.25 -1.45 -12.38
C LEU A 86 0.65 -2.55 -11.41
N ALA A 87 1.61 -3.41 -11.76
CA ALA A 87 2.04 -4.50 -10.89
C ALA A 87 2.66 -3.97 -9.60
N MET A 88 3.53 -2.97 -9.70
CA MET A 88 4.19 -2.36 -8.54
C MET A 88 3.18 -1.67 -7.60
N ILE A 89 2.29 -0.83 -8.14
CA ILE A 89 1.32 -0.11 -7.32
C ILE A 89 0.28 -1.08 -6.73
N HIS A 90 -0.16 -2.08 -7.49
CA HIS A 90 -1.09 -3.11 -7.02
C HIS A 90 -0.45 -3.96 -5.90
N GLY A 91 0.79 -4.42 -6.10
CA GLY A 91 1.54 -5.18 -5.10
C GLY A 91 1.81 -4.37 -3.84
N ALA A 92 2.22 -3.11 -3.97
CA ALA A 92 2.47 -2.23 -2.81
C ALA A 92 1.20 -1.95 -2.01
N ASN A 93 0.06 -1.68 -2.66
CA ASN A 93 -1.22 -1.48 -1.97
C ASN A 93 -1.74 -2.76 -1.29
N GLY A 94 -1.56 -3.92 -1.92
CA GLY A 94 -1.83 -5.22 -1.31
C GLY A 94 -0.98 -5.44 -0.07
N LEU A 95 0.33 -5.20 -0.18
CA LEU A 95 1.27 -5.34 0.92
C LEU A 95 0.94 -4.40 2.09
N ARG A 96 0.54 -3.15 1.82
CA ARG A 96 0.06 -2.21 2.86
C ARG A 96 -1.11 -2.79 3.66
N THR A 97 -2.04 -3.46 2.99
CA THR A 97 -3.19 -4.10 3.63
C THR A 97 -2.73 -5.24 4.54
N ILE A 98 -1.86 -6.11 4.02
CA ILE A 98 -1.26 -7.22 4.79
C ILE A 98 -0.52 -6.69 6.03
N ILE A 99 0.33 -5.68 5.88
CA ILE A 99 1.06 -5.10 7.01
C ILE A 99 0.08 -4.55 8.05
N GLY A 100 -0.99 -3.87 7.62
CA GLY A 100 -2.02 -3.36 8.52
C GLY A 100 -2.72 -4.45 9.36
N ASP A 101 -2.91 -5.63 8.78
CA ASP A 101 -3.60 -6.74 9.44
C ASP A 101 -2.65 -7.60 10.30
N TYR A 102 -1.39 -7.74 9.90
CA TYR A 102 -0.41 -8.62 10.57
C TYR A 102 0.52 -7.89 11.55
N ALA A 103 0.74 -6.58 11.40
CA ALA A 103 1.56 -5.81 12.33
C ALA A 103 0.80 -5.54 13.65
N ARG A 104 1.16 -6.27 14.71
CA ARG A 104 0.48 -6.18 16.02
C ARG A 104 0.88 -4.97 16.87
N LYS A 105 1.91 -4.21 16.47
CA LYS A 105 2.45 -3.08 17.21
C LYS A 105 2.49 -1.85 16.31
N ASN A 106 2.08 -0.71 16.84
CA ASN A 106 2.24 0.56 16.15
C ASN A 106 3.63 1.09 16.52
N ALA A 107 4.66 0.75 15.73
CA ALA A 107 5.99 1.31 15.99
C ALA A 107 5.91 2.84 16.02
N PRO A 108 6.37 3.51 17.07
CA PRO A 108 6.38 4.97 17.10
C PRO A 108 7.27 5.46 15.96
N ALA A 109 6.71 6.31 15.10
CA ALA A 109 7.54 7.30 14.43
C ALA A 109 8.35 7.99 15.53
N ALA A 110 9.67 8.05 15.36
CA ALA A 110 10.63 8.58 16.33
C ALA A 110 10.07 9.79 17.10
N PRO A 111 10.34 9.92 18.42
CA PRO A 111 9.74 10.94 19.25
C PRO A 111 10.07 12.33 18.68
N ALA A 112 9.11 12.89 17.95
CA ALA A 112 9.12 14.27 17.53
C ALA A 112 8.91 15.08 18.80
N CYS A 113 10.02 15.45 19.43
CA CYS A 113 10.15 16.42 20.50
C CYS A 113 9.20 16.23 21.69
N ALA A 114 9.76 15.81 22.82
CA ALA A 114 9.20 16.09 24.13
C ALA A 114 8.75 17.56 24.22
N LEU A 115 7.46 17.80 24.05
CA LEU A 115 6.82 19.04 24.46
C LEU A 115 6.62 18.94 25.97
N PRO A 116 7.18 19.87 26.77
CA PRO A 116 6.99 19.85 28.21
C PRO A 116 5.49 19.93 28.53
N SER A 117 5.06 18.98 29.33
CA SER A 117 3.71 18.87 29.86
C SER A 117 3.28 20.19 30.50
N ARG A 118 2.14 20.72 30.07
CA ARG A 118 1.50 21.87 30.71
C ARG A 118 1.25 21.53 32.18
N PRO A 119 1.56 22.42 33.14
CA PRO A 119 1.21 22.19 34.52
C PRO A 119 -0.31 22.21 34.66
N VAL A 120 -0.89 21.07 35.04
CA VAL A 120 -2.26 21.01 35.55
C VAL A 120 -2.29 21.87 36.80
N ARG A 121 -2.87 23.07 36.66
CA ARG A 121 -3.18 23.98 37.76
C ARG A 121 -4.11 23.23 38.72
N ALA A 122 -3.54 22.77 39.84
CA ALA A 122 -4.29 22.29 40.98
C ALA A 122 -5.11 23.46 41.55
N SER A 123 -6.39 23.50 41.23
CA SER A 123 -7.38 24.25 42.00
C SER A 123 -7.92 23.32 43.07
N VAL A 124 -7.36 23.40 44.28
CA VAL A 124 -8.01 22.91 45.50
C VAL A 124 -8.43 24.16 46.29
N PRO A 125 -9.73 24.44 46.46
CA PRO A 125 -10.16 25.42 47.44
C PRO A 125 -10.31 24.74 48.83
N PRO A 126 -9.76 25.32 49.91
CA PRO A 126 -10.27 25.08 51.24
C PRO A 126 -11.42 26.05 51.56
N CYS A 127 -12.32 25.59 52.44
CA CYS A 127 -13.36 26.39 53.10
C CYS A 127 -12.80 27.61 53.84
#